data_AF-A0A2A9GIU9-F1
#
_entry.id   AF-A0A2A9GIU9-F1
#
_cell.length_a   1.000
_cell.length_b   1.000
_cell.length_c   1.000
_cell.angle_alpha   90.00
_cell.angle_beta   90.00
_cell.angle_gamma   90.00
#
_symmetry.space_group_name_H-M   'P 1'
#
loop_
_entity.id
_entity.type
_entity.pdbx_description
1 polymer ?
#
loop_
_entity_poly.entity_id
_entity_poly.type
_entity_poly.pdbx_seq_one_letter_code
_entity_poly.pdbx_strand_id
1 'polypeptide(L)'
;MRVFLVISLMLWAGSASAESDPEQLFKQSCGRCHRDAERLTAQLGWALGAKTPEERRDWFDDFIATHHSPDPDSRAAIAEWLAGIAS
;
A
#
# COMPACT_ATOMS: atom_id res chain seq x y z
N MET A 1 -54.52 -3.86 17.13
CA MET A 1 -53.49 -3.24 16.26
C MET A 1 -52.26 -3.06 17.12
N ARG A 2 -51.34 -4.03 17.19
CA ARG A 2 -50.30 -4.37 16.20
C ARG A 2 -49.44 -3.15 15.82
N VAL A 3 -48.15 -3.28 16.17
CA VAL A 3 -46.97 -2.63 15.58
C VAL A 3 -46.83 -1.14 15.97
N PHE A 4 -45.72 -0.61 16.52
CA PHE A 4 -44.33 -0.81 16.16
C PHE A 4 -43.38 -0.58 17.35
N LEU A 5 -42.70 -1.65 17.74
CA LEU A 5 -41.41 -1.60 18.41
C LEU A 5 -40.40 -1.09 17.36
N VAL A 6 -40.14 0.22 17.31
CA VAL A 6 -39.11 0.77 16.42
C VAL A 6 -37.76 0.54 17.09
N ILE A 7 -37.24 -0.65 16.82
CA ILE A 7 -35.86 -1.04 16.95
C ILE A 7 -35.03 -0.14 16.01
N SER A 8 -34.57 0.99 16.51
CA SER A 8 -33.52 1.78 15.87
C SER A 8 -32.17 1.25 16.34
N LEU A 9 -31.87 0.02 15.90
CA LEU A 9 -30.53 -0.52 15.92
C LEU A 9 -29.69 0.35 14.98
N MET A 10 -29.07 1.40 15.52
CA MET A 10 -27.98 2.10 14.89
C MET A 10 -26.78 1.15 14.87
N LEU A 11 -26.81 0.19 13.94
CA LEU A 11 -25.59 -0.42 13.43
C LEU A 11 -24.85 0.68 12.69
N TRP A 12 -24.01 1.39 13.44
CA TRP A 12 -22.84 2.05 12.92
C TRP A 12 -22.00 0.97 12.24
N ALA A 13 -22.26 0.76 10.95
CA ALA A 13 -21.41 0.02 10.07
C ALA A 13 -20.09 0.78 10.02
N GLY A 14 -19.15 0.40 10.90
CA GLY A 14 -17.76 0.77 10.74
C GLY A 14 -17.37 0.37 9.33
N SER A 15 -17.03 1.36 8.51
CA SER A 15 -16.41 1.14 7.22
C SER A 15 -15.11 0.42 7.50
N ALA A 16 -15.13 -0.91 7.43
CA ALA A 16 -13.94 -1.68 7.18
C ALA A 16 -13.50 -1.26 5.77
N SER A 17 -12.64 -0.24 5.69
CA SER A 17 -11.86 0.01 4.49
C SER A 17 -11.19 -1.31 4.18
N ALA A 18 -11.62 -1.98 3.12
CA ALA A 18 -10.94 -3.18 2.66
C ALA A 18 -9.51 -2.74 2.36
N GLU A 19 -8.56 -3.11 3.22
CA GLU A 19 -7.14 -2.87 2.99
C GLU A 19 -6.80 -3.51 1.65
N SER A 20 -6.61 -2.67 0.66
CA SER A 20 -6.26 -3.10 -0.69
C SER A 20 -4.89 -3.75 -0.66
N ASP A 21 -4.82 -5.00 -1.14
CA ASP A 21 -3.58 -5.79 -1.21
C ASP A 21 -2.46 -4.97 -1.89
N PRO A 22 -1.36 -4.63 -1.18
CA PRO A 22 -0.32 -3.77 -1.71
C PRO A 22 0.42 -4.38 -2.92
N GLU A 23 0.49 -5.71 -3.03
CA GLU A 23 1.04 -6.37 -4.22
C GLU A 23 0.12 -6.11 -5.43
N GLN A 24 -1.20 -6.16 -5.22
CA GLN A 24 -2.16 -5.86 -6.27
C GLN A 24 -2.11 -4.37 -6.67
N LEU A 25 -1.98 -3.45 -5.71
CA LEU A 25 -1.80 -2.02 -5.98
C LEU A 25 -0.53 -1.75 -6.81
N PHE A 26 0.58 -2.43 -6.47
CA PHE A 26 1.81 -2.37 -7.25
C PHE A 26 1.60 -2.90 -8.67
N LYS A 27 0.95 -4.06 -8.85
CA LYS A 27 0.66 -4.61 -10.19
C LYS A 27 -0.18 -3.66 -11.04
N GLN A 28 -1.16 -2.99 -10.45
CA GLN A 28 -2.02 -2.05 -11.15
C GLN A 28 -1.29 -0.76 -11.54
N SER A 29 -0.49 -0.20 -10.63
CA SER A 29 0.15 1.11 -10.81
C SER A 29 1.51 1.01 -11.52
N CYS A 30 2.30 0.00 -11.19
CA CYS A 30 3.69 -0.14 -11.58
C CYS A 30 3.91 -1.30 -12.58
N GLY A 31 3.00 -2.28 -12.61
CA GLY A 31 3.14 -3.56 -13.32
C GLY A 31 3.36 -3.47 -14.83
N ARG A 32 2.98 -2.34 -15.44
CA ARG A 32 3.24 -2.06 -16.87
C ARG A 32 4.75 -1.99 -17.15
N CYS A 33 5.53 -1.37 -16.27
CA CYS A 33 6.97 -1.17 -16.42
C CYS A 33 7.78 -2.15 -15.55
N HIS A 34 7.27 -2.47 -14.37
CA HIS A 34 7.92 -3.33 -13.39
C HIS A 34 7.10 -4.60 -13.17
N ARG A 35 7.45 -5.66 -13.89
CA ARG A 35 6.70 -6.92 -13.85
C ARG A 35 6.91 -7.73 -12.57
N ASP A 36 8.00 -7.48 -11.87
CA ASP A 36 8.48 -8.26 -10.73
C ASP A 36 9.09 -7.31 -9.69
N ALA A 37 8.44 -7.23 -8.53
CA ALA A 37 8.82 -6.34 -7.44
C ALA A 37 10.06 -6.83 -6.67
N GLU A 38 10.22 -8.15 -6.50
CA GLU A 38 11.40 -8.73 -5.85
C GLU A 38 12.65 -8.48 -6.69
N ARG A 39 12.55 -8.70 -8.01
CA ARG A 39 13.65 -8.38 -8.92
C ARG A 39 13.97 -6.89 -8.92
N LEU A 40 12.97 -6.02 -8.91
CA LEU A 40 13.15 -4.57 -8.84
C LEU A 40 13.91 -4.16 -7.57
N THR A 41 13.46 -4.62 -6.40
CA THR A 41 14.06 -4.25 -5.12
C THR A 41 15.50 -4.79 -4.99
N ALA A 42 15.78 -5.99 -5.48
CA ALA A 42 17.13 -6.54 -5.53
C ALA A 42 18.10 -5.67 -6.36
N GLN A 43 17.64 -5.07 -7.46
CA GLN A 43 18.46 -4.17 -8.29
C GLN A 43 18.74 -2.82 -7.60
N LEU A 44 17.98 -2.48 -6.56
CA LEU A 44 18.14 -1.27 -5.76
C LEU A 44 18.99 -1.50 -4.50
N GLY A 45 19.64 -2.65 -4.36
CA GLY A 45 20.47 -2.97 -3.18
C GLY A 45 21.56 -1.93 -2.87
N TRP A 46 22.09 -1.23 -3.88
CA TRP A 46 23.04 -0.13 -3.68
C TRP A 46 22.44 1.08 -2.95
N ALA A 47 21.12 1.30 -3.07
CA ALA A 47 20.40 2.38 -2.42
C ALA A 47 19.78 1.96 -1.08
N LEU A 48 19.36 0.69 -0.97
CA LEU A 48 18.54 0.18 0.13
C LEU A 48 19.29 -0.71 1.13
N GLY A 49 20.42 -1.31 0.75
CA GLY A 49 21.05 -2.38 1.51
C GLY A 49 21.54 -1.98 2.91
N ALA A 50 21.90 -0.72 3.12
CA ALA A 50 22.34 -0.20 4.43
C ALA A 50 21.20 0.43 5.26
N LYS A 51 19.99 0.54 4.69
CA LYS A 51 18.85 1.23 5.31
C LYS A 51 18.07 0.31 6.22
N THR A 52 17.52 0.85 7.31
CA THR A 52 16.50 0.15 8.11
C THR A 52 15.19 -0.02 7.31
N PRO A 53 14.27 -0.89 7.73
CA PRO A 53 12.96 -1.02 7.08
C PRO A 53 12.21 0.32 6.98
N GLU A 54 12.25 1.16 8.02
CA GLU A 54 11.59 2.47 8.03
C GLU A 54 12.25 3.42 7.03
N GLU A 55 13.58 3.44 6.97
CA GLU A 55 14.33 4.25 6.01
C GLU A 55 14.11 3.78 4.56
N ARG A 56 13.89 2.49 4.33
CA ARG A 56 13.53 1.94 3.01
C ARG A 56 12.14 2.41 2.61
N ARG A 57 11.16 2.35 3.53
CA ARG A 57 9.80 2.82 3.29
C ARG A 57 9.80 4.30 2.90
N ASP A 58 10.44 5.15 3.72
CA ASP A 58 10.47 6.59 3.47
C ASP A 58 11.16 6.90 2.13
N TRP A 59 12.24 6.18 1.81
CA TRP A 59 12.90 6.28 0.50
C TRP A 59 11.98 5.88 -0.65
N PHE A 60 11.20 4.80 -0.50
CA PHE A 60 10.26 4.38 -1.53
C PHE A 60 9.10 5.38 -1.69
N ASP A 61 8.55 5.93 -0.61
CA ASP A 61 7.49 6.93 -0.71
C ASP A 61 7.97 8.17 -1.50
N ASP A 62 9.15 8.71 -1.13
CA ASP A 62 9.77 9.84 -1.82
C ASP A 62 10.09 9.53 -3.29
N PHE A 63 10.62 8.34 -3.55
CA PHE A 63 10.97 7.92 -4.91
C PHE A 63 9.71 7.78 -5.78
N ILE A 64 8.66 7.12 -5.28
CA ILE A 64 7.41 6.92 -6.02
C ILE A 64 6.73 8.27 -6.28
N ALA A 65 6.75 9.18 -5.30
CA ALA A 65 6.18 10.53 -5.45
C ALA A 65 6.80 11.33 -6.60
N THR A 66 8.06 11.05 -6.94
CA THR A 66 8.80 11.74 -8.01
C THR A 66 8.90 10.93 -9.31
N HIS A 67 8.36 9.71 -9.34
CA HIS A 67 8.42 8.79 -10.48
C HIS A 67 7.05 8.66 -11.16
N HIS A 68 6.27 7.63 -10.80
CA HIS A 68 4.86 7.51 -11.11
C HIS A 68 4.16 7.48 -9.77
N SER A 69 3.42 8.55 -9.43
CA SER A 69 2.77 8.66 -8.13
C SER A 69 1.30 8.24 -8.24
N PRO A 70 0.92 7.06 -7.70
CA PRO A 70 -0.46 6.80 -7.30
C PRO A 70 -0.96 7.86 -6.31
N ASP A 71 -2.23 7.71 -5.93
CA ASP A 71 -2.77 8.48 -4.80
C ASP A 71 -1.96 8.21 -3.52
N PRO A 72 -1.98 9.15 -2.54
CA PRO A 72 -1.12 9.08 -1.36
C PRO A 72 -1.26 7.79 -0.55
N ASP A 73 -2.49 7.26 -0.42
CA ASP A 73 -2.75 6.07 0.38
C ASP A 73 -2.19 4.82 -0.31
N SER A 74 -2.45 4.68 -1.61
CA SER A 74 -1.87 3.61 -2.42
C SER A 74 -0.34 3.68 -2.44
N ARG A 75 0.24 4.89 -2.53
CA ARG A 75 1.69 5.07 -2.53
C ARG A 75 2.31 4.62 -1.20
N ALA A 76 1.74 5.05 -0.07
CA ALA A 76 2.21 4.65 1.25
C ALA A 76 2.13 3.13 1.45
N ALA A 77 1.03 2.50 1.02
CA ALA A 77 0.86 1.05 1.09
C ALA A 77 1.90 0.29 0.24
N ILE A 78 2.17 0.77 -0.98
CA ILE A 78 3.20 0.20 -1.85
C ILE A 78 4.59 0.39 -1.24
N ALA A 79 4.90 1.57 -0.70
CA ALA A 79 6.21 1.87 -0.11
C ALA A 79 6.53 0.99 1.10
N GLU A 80 5.56 0.80 2.00
CA GLU A 80 5.66 -0.10 3.15
C GLU A 80 5.92 -1.54 2.69
N TRP A 81 5.15 -2.02 1.71
CA TRP A 81 5.31 -3.37 1.18
C TRP A 81 6.66 -3.59 0.50
N LEU A 82 7.11 -2.65 -0.34
CA LEU A 82 8.42 -2.71 -1.00
C LEU A 82 9.57 -2.71 0.01
N ALA A 83 9.44 -1.95 1.11
CA ALA A 83 10.42 -1.94 2.18
C ALA A 83 10.55 -3.30 2.88
N GLY A 84 9.44 -4.01 3.05
CA GLY A 84 9.41 -5.33 3.67
C GLY A 84 10.01 -6.45 2.80
N ILE A 85 9.94 -6.34 1.47
CA ILE A 85 10.52 -7.34 0.55
C ILE A 85 11.94 -6.97 0.09
N ALA A 86 12.34 -5.70 0.19
CA ALA A 86 13.71 -5.29 -0.03
C ALA A 86 14.59 -5.93 1.05
N SER A 87 15.63 -6.67 0.64
CA SER A 87 16.59 -7.36 1.53
C SER A 87 17.83 -6.52 1.76
#